data_AF-A0A3D9L3X5-F1
#
_entry.id   AF-A0A3D9L3X5-F1
#
_cell.length_a   1.000
_cell.length_b   1.000
_cell.length_c   1.000
_cell.angle_alpha   90.00
_cell.angle_beta   90.00
_cell.angle_gamma   90.00
#
_symmetry.space_group_name_H-M   'P 1'
#
loop_
_entity.id
_entity.type
_entity.pdbx_description
1 polymer ?
#
loop_
_entity_poly.entity_id
_entity_poly.type
_entity_poly.pdbx_seq_one_letter_code
_entity_poly.pdbx_strand_id
1 'polypeptide(L)'
;MKQQYIRLLNNQVEKLSAEDFDLEAWKSSTETVLTRIFGPEDPRIKQIQQLKIDYSSWALRDSNAGYQPIASCKSKGKELLITAIEELETFGVPTSQGQVLEEFFTASEIKILLSEPDQAKAIIRKLKKEDLQQLVLRLLTP
;
A
#
# COMPACT_ATOMS: atom_id res chain seq x y z
N MET A 1 9.16 0.38 -12.72
CA MET A 1 8.59 0.33 -11.36
C MET A 1 7.14 -0.11 -11.35
N LYS A 2 6.18 0.66 -11.89
CA LYS A 2 4.74 0.30 -11.90
C LYS A 2 4.47 -1.15 -12.32
N GLN A 3 4.97 -1.56 -13.49
CA GLN A 3 4.78 -2.92 -14.03
C GLN A 3 5.36 -4.02 -13.13
N GLN A 4 6.44 -3.76 -12.41
CA GLN A 4 7.02 -4.72 -11.46
C GLN A 4 6.14 -4.87 -10.22
N TYR A 5 5.54 -3.79 -9.74
CA TYR A 5 4.62 -3.80 -8.59
C TYR A 5 3.30 -4.49 -8.93
N ILE A 6 2.73 -4.19 -10.10
CA ILE A 6 1.54 -4.91 -10.61
C ILE A 6 1.84 -6.41 -10.73
N ARG A 7 3.02 -6.79 -11.25
CA ARG A 7 3.43 -8.20 -11.30
C ARG A 7 3.51 -8.84 -9.91
N LEU A 8 4.06 -8.15 -8.91
CA LEU A 8 4.10 -8.67 -7.54
C LEU A 8 2.69 -8.89 -6.96
N LEU A 9 1.77 -7.95 -7.20
CA LEU A 9 0.38 -8.08 -6.75
C LEU A 9 -0.35 -9.22 -7.47
N ASN A 10 -0.18 -9.35 -8.78
CA ASN A 10 -0.73 -10.47 -9.56
C ASN A 10 -0.22 -11.83 -9.05
N ASN A 11 1.06 -11.95 -8.71
CA ASN A 11 1.58 -13.18 -8.11
C ASN A 11 0.89 -13.50 -6.77
N GLN A 12 0.53 -12.50 -5.96
CA GLN A 12 -0.23 -12.72 -4.73
C GLN A 12 -1.68 -13.13 -5.01
N VAL A 13 -2.30 -12.61 -6.09
CA VAL A 13 -3.62 -13.06 -6.56
C VAL A 13 -3.58 -14.52 -7.00
N GLU A 14 -2.55 -14.93 -7.74
CA GLU A 14 -2.38 -16.31 -8.19
C GLU A 14 -2.23 -17.29 -7.02
N LYS A 15 -1.46 -16.91 -5.99
CA LYS A 15 -1.29 -17.73 -4.76
C LYS A 15 -2.60 -18.03 -4.03
N LEU A 16 -3.61 -17.17 -4.12
CA LEU A 16 -4.93 -17.45 -3.54
C LEU A 16 -5.58 -18.69 -4.17
N SER A 17 -5.22 -19.02 -5.42
CA SER A 17 -5.74 -20.17 -6.15
C SER A 17 -4.87 -21.43 -6.01
N ALA A 18 -3.77 -21.36 -5.27
CA ALA A 18 -2.90 -22.50 -5.02
C ALA A 18 -3.63 -23.59 -4.23
N GLU A 19 -3.33 -24.85 -4.54
CA GLU A 19 -3.91 -26.03 -3.86
C GLU A 19 -3.44 -26.10 -2.40
N ASP A 20 -2.20 -25.72 -2.14
CA ASP A 20 -1.53 -25.68 -0.83
C ASP A 20 -1.70 -24.33 -0.11
N PHE A 21 -2.80 -23.62 -0.38
CA PHE A 21 -3.04 -22.28 0.17
C PHE A 21 -3.02 -22.25 1.70
N ASP A 22 -2.06 -21.49 2.25
CA ASP A 22 -1.97 -21.12 3.65
C ASP A 22 -2.27 -19.62 3.83
N LEU A 23 -3.31 -19.32 4.61
CA LEU A 23 -3.78 -17.96 4.83
C LEU A 23 -2.73 -17.08 5.53
N GLU A 24 -2.06 -17.59 6.55
CA GLU A 24 -1.15 -16.80 7.37
C GLU A 24 0.17 -16.53 6.63
N ALA A 25 0.68 -17.52 5.90
CA ALA A 25 1.83 -17.34 5.01
C ALA A 25 1.52 -16.34 3.88
N TRP A 26 0.32 -16.44 3.30
CA TRP A 26 -0.12 -15.49 2.27
C TRP A 26 -0.29 -14.08 2.82
N LYS A 27 -0.88 -13.91 4.02
CA LYS A 27 -1.03 -12.60 4.69
C LYS A 27 0.33 -11.94 4.92
N SER A 28 1.29 -12.66 5.50
CA SER A 28 2.64 -12.14 5.77
C SER A 28 3.38 -11.73 4.49
N SER A 29 3.29 -12.56 3.44
CA SER A 29 3.90 -12.24 2.15
C SER A 29 3.24 -11.02 1.49
N THR A 30 1.91 -10.94 1.56
CA THR A 30 1.12 -9.85 0.98
C THR A 30 1.35 -8.53 1.70
N GLU A 31 1.37 -8.54 3.04
CA GLU A 31 1.73 -7.38 3.86
C GLU A 31 3.10 -6.81 3.47
N THR A 32 4.09 -7.67 3.27
CA THR A 32 5.43 -7.26 2.84
C THR A 32 5.39 -6.54 1.49
N VAL A 33 4.62 -7.07 0.54
CA VAL A 33 4.46 -6.46 -0.80
C VAL A 33 3.73 -5.12 -0.71
N LEU A 34 2.62 -5.05 0.01
CA LEU A 34 1.85 -3.82 0.19
C LEU A 34 2.68 -2.73 0.89
N THR A 35 3.40 -3.08 1.95
CA THR A 35 4.33 -2.16 2.64
C THR A 35 5.38 -1.59 1.70
N ARG A 36 5.90 -2.42 0.78
CA ARG A 36 6.90 -1.96 -0.20
C ARG A 36 6.31 -0.99 -1.23
N ILE A 37 5.04 -1.17 -1.61
CA ILE A 37 4.40 -0.38 -2.67
C ILE A 37 3.79 0.90 -2.12
N PHE A 38 3.06 0.81 -1.02
CA PHE A 38 2.21 1.89 -0.47
C PHE A 38 2.71 2.45 0.86
N GLY A 39 3.67 1.79 1.50
CA GLY A 39 4.18 2.16 2.82
C GLY A 39 3.51 1.39 3.98
N PRO A 40 4.09 1.47 5.19
CA PRO A 40 3.65 0.67 6.35
C PRO A 40 2.30 1.08 6.94
N GLU A 41 1.86 2.32 6.70
CA GLU A 41 0.61 2.87 7.25
C GLU A 41 -0.61 2.61 6.33
N ASP A 42 -0.43 1.86 5.25
CA ASP A 42 -1.51 1.63 4.29
C ASP A 42 -2.66 0.83 4.93
N PRO A 43 -3.93 1.31 4.84
CA PRO A 43 -5.06 0.66 5.49
C PRO A 43 -5.33 -0.77 5.00
N ARG A 44 -4.92 -1.12 3.77
CA ARG A 44 -5.07 -2.47 3.22
C ARG A 44 -4.26 -3.49 4.00
N ILE A 45 -3.13 -3.10 4.58
CA ILE A 45 -2.31 -3.99 5.43
C ILE A 45 -3.16 -4.49 6.62
N LYS A 46 -3.84 -3.58 7.31
CA LYS A 46 -4.74 -3.93 8.42
C LYS A 46 -5.90 -4.81 7.96
N GLN A 47 -6.46 -4.54 6.78
CA GLN A 47 -7.55 -5.35 6.23
C GLN A 47 -7.10 -6.78 5.90
N ILE A 48 -5.90 -6.95 5.33
CA ILE A 48 -5.29 -8.26 5.08
C ILE A 48 -5.06 -9.01 6.41
N GLN A 49 -4.52 -8.35 7.43
CA GLN A 49 -4.30 -8.95 8.75
C GLN A 49 -5.61 -9.42 9.42
N GLN A 50 -6.71 -8.71 9.20
CA GLN A 50 -8.03 -9.06 9.72
C GLN A 50 -8.74 -10.18 8.96
N LEU A 51 -8.21 -10.61 7.80
CA LEU A 51 -8.74 -11.78 7.11
C LEU A 51 -8.60 -13.00 8.01
N LYS A 52 -9.72 -13.67 8.20
CA LYS A 52 -9.86 -14.91 8.95
C LYS A 52 -10.88 -15.80 8.25
N ILE A 53 -10.63 -17.11 8.29
CA ILE A 53 -11.63 -18.09 7.85
C ILE A 53 -12.63 -18.24 8.98
N ASP A 54 -13.91 -18.01 8.67
CA ASP A 54 -14.99 -18.11 9.65
C ASP A 54 -15.41 -19.58 9.83
N TYR A 55 -14.92 -20.19 10.90
CA TYR A 55 -15.29 -21.53 11.33
C TYR A 55 -16.31 -21.52 12.49
N SER A 56 -17.03 -20.42 12.71
CA SER A 56 -18.03 -20.37 13.77
C SER A 56 -19.13 -21.41 13.57
N SER A 57 -19.70 -21.95 14.66
CA SER A 57 -20.79 -22.94 14.59
C SER A 57 -22.03 -22.40 13.86
N TRP A 58 -22.20 -21.08 13.79
CA TRP A 58 -23.21 -20.43 12.96
C TRP A 58 -22.88 -20.53 11.47
N ALA A 59 -21.65 -20.22 11.09
CA ALA A 59 -21.16 -20.38 9.72
C ALA A 59 -21.25 -21.85 9.24
N LEU A 60 -20.87 -22.81 10.09
CA LEU A 60 -20.92 -24.24 9.77
C LEU A 60 -22.35 -24.81 9.69
N ARG A 61 -23.28 -24.26 10.47
CA ARG A 61 -24.70 -24.68 10.42
C ARG A 61 -25.40 -24.17 9.15
N ASP A 62 -24.99 -23.01 8.64
CA ASP A 62 -25.49 -22.44 7.39
C ASP A 62 -24.74 -22.94 6.13
N SER A 63 -23.58 -23.59 6.31
CA SER A 63 -22.84 -24.27 5.23
C SER A 63 -23.61 -25.39 4.52
N ASN A 64 -24.76 -25.83 5.04
CA ASN A 64 -25.65 -26.77 4.34
C ASN A 64 -26.24 -26.17 3.04
N ALA A 65 -26.11 -24.86 2.82
CA ALA A 65 -26.60 -24.13 1.64
C ALA A 65 -25.49 -23.58 0.71
N GLY A 66 -24.26 -24.09 0.78
CA GLY A 66 -23.19 -23.74 -0.16
C GLY A 66 -22.23 -22.64 0.29
N TYR A 67 -22.28 -22.20 1.56
CA TYR A 67 -21.28 -21.29 2.10
C TYR A 67 -19.92 -21.99 2.24
N GLN A 68 -18.91 -21.44 1.56
CA GLN A 68 -17.53 -21.93 1.54
C GLN A 68 -16.62 -20.91 2.24
N PRO A 69 -16.36 -21.03 3.56
CA PRO A 69 -15.62 -20.04 4.34
C PRO A 69 -14.25 -19.68 3.76
N ILE A 70 -13.54 -20.68 3.23
CA ILE A 70 -12.23 -20.51 2.60
C ILE A 70 -12.37 -19.72 1.31
N ALA A 71 -13.34 -20.05 0.44
CA ALA A 71 -13.56 -19.34 -0.81
C ALA A 71 -13.97 -17.88 -0.57
N SER A 72 -14.82 -17.63 0.43
CA SER A 72 -15.20 -16.28 0.86
C SER A 72 -13.99 -15.47 1.36
N CYS A 73 -13.10 -16.08 2.13
CA CYS A 73 -11.87 -15.44 2.60
C CYS A 73 -10.93 -15.11 1.42
N LYS A 74 -10.70 -16.08 0.52
CA LYS A 74 -9.90 -15.91 -0.71
C LYS A 74 -10.48 -14.80 -1.60
N SER A 75 -11.80 -14.75 -1.77
CA SER A 75 -12.47 -13.73 -2.56
C SER A 75 -12.23 -12.32 -2.00
N LYS A 76 -12.34 -12.14 -0.68
CA LYS A 76 -12.06 -10.84 -0.04
C LYS A 76 -10.60 -10.41 -0.23
N GLY A 77 -9.66 -11.34 -0.04
CA GLY A 77 -8.24 -11.07 -0.28
C GLY A 77 -7.96 -10.70 -1.73
N LYS A 78 -8.63 -11.36 -2.67
CA LYS A 78 -8.50 -11.09 -4.11
C LYS A 78 -8.99 -9.70 -4.48
N GLU A 79 -10.18 -9.31 -4.03
CA GLU A 79 -10.75 -7.97 -4.27
C GLU A 79 -9.80 -6.87 -3.80
N LEU A 80 -9.23 -7.00 -2.59
CA LEU A 80 -8.26 -6.03 -2.07
C LEU A 80 -7.04 -5.84 -2.98
N LEU A 81 -6.51 -6.93 -3.52
CA LEU A 81 -5.37 -6.88 -4.43
C LEU A 81 -5.74 -6.33 -5.80
N ILE A 82 -6.93 -6.65 -6.32
CA ILE A 82 -7.42 -6.11 -7.59
C ILE A 82 -7.60 -4.59 -7.47
N THR A 83 -8.25 -4.11 -6.41
CA THR A 83 -8.38 -2.67 -6.16
C THR A 83 -7.02 -1.99 -6.08
N ALA A 84 -6.02 -2.61 -5.42
CA ALA A 84 -4.67 -2.08 -5.37
C ALA A 84 -3.99 -2.03 -6.76
N ILE A 85 -4.24 -3.02 -7.63
CA ILE A 85 -3.76 -3.02 -9.02
C ILE A 85 -4.43 -1.90 -9.82
N GLU A 86 -5.76 -1.79 -9.75
CA GLU A 86 -6.54 -0.76 -10.45
C GLU A 86 -6.12 0.65 -10.05
N GLU A 87 -5.87 0.88 -8.75
CA GLU A 87 -5.30 2.14 -8.26
C GLU A 87 -3.93 2.42 -8.87
N LEU A 88 -3.02 1.43 -8.90
CA LEU A 88 -1.70 1.60 -9.52
C LEU A 88 -1.82 1.89 -11.02
N GLU A 89 -2.76 1.26 -11.71
CA GLU A 89 -2.99 1.47 -13.14
C GLU A 89 -3.51 2.87 -13.43
N THR A 90 -4.44 3.35 -12.60
CA THR A 90 -5.14 4.64 -12.74
C THR A 90 -4.28 5.82 -12.28
N PHE A 91 -3.71 5.74 -11.08
CA PHE A 91 -3.03 6.85 -10.42
C PHE A 91 -1.50 6.73 -10.46
N GLY A 92 -0.96 5.56 -10.80
CA GLY A 92 0.48 5.32 -10.83
C GLY A 92 1.04 4.83 -9.49
N VAL A 93 2.36 4.87 -9.35
CA VAL A 93 3.01 4.40 -8.11
C VAL A 93 2.89 5.48 -7.04
N PRO A 94 2.47 5.13 -5.81
CA PRO A 94 2.43 6.07 -4.70
C PRO A 94 3.81 6.68 -4.52
N THR A 95 3.90 7.99 -4.69
CA THR A 95 5.13 8.72 -4.39
C THR A 95 5.09 8.99 -2.90
N SER A 96 6.03 8.42 -2.13
CA SER A 96 6.10 8.78 -0.71
C SER A 96 6.35 10.30 -0.64
N GLN A 97 5.76 11.00 0.33
CA GLN A 97 5.98 12.44 0.47
C GLN A 97 7.49 12.79 0.57
N GLY A 98 8.32 11.83 1.01
CA GLY A 98 9.78 11.94 1.00
C GLY A 98 10.39 12.03 -0.41
N GLN A 99 9.86 11.33 -1.41
CA GLN A 99 10.35 11.40 -2.79
C GLN A 99 10.10 12.75 -3.44
N VAL A 100 8.97 13.41 -3.12
CA VAL A 100 8.74 14.79 -3.59
C VAL A 100 9.80 15.71 -3.01
N LEU A 101 10.16 15.56 -1.74
CA LEU A 101 11.22 16.37 -1.12
C LEU A 101 12.60 16.06 -1.69
N GLU A 102 12.89 14.82 -2.05
CA GLU A 102 14.16 14.40 -2.70
C GLU A 102 14.37 15.05 -4.07
N GLU A 103 13.32 15.49 -4.77
CA GLU A 103 13.43 16.25 -6.02
C GLU A 103 13.94 17.69 -5.80
N PHE A 104 13.75 18.26 -4.61
CA PHE A 104 14.06 19.67 -4.31
C PHE A 104 15.14 19.86 -3.25
N PHE A 105 15.45 18.84 -2.45
CA PHE A 105 16.35 18.93 -1.30
C PHE A 105 17.29 17.73 -1.22
N THR A 106 18.50 17.95 -0.70
CA THR A 106 19.44 16.88 -0.39
C THR A 106 19.01 16.11 0.86
N ALA A 107 19.50 14.87 1.04
CA ALA A 107 19.20 14.05 2.22
C ALA A 107 19.56 14.75 3.54
N SER A 108 20.62 15.56 3.56
CA SER A 108 21.02 16.38 4.71
C SER A 108 20.00 17.49 5.00
N GLU A 109 19.51 18.16 3.96
CA GLU A 109 18.50 19.22 4.09
C GLU A 109 17.13 18.67 4.50
N ILE A 110 16.74 17.50 3.98
CA ILE A 110 15.51 16.80 4.39
C ILE A 110 15.56 16.48 5.89
N LYS A 111 16.71 16.01 6.39
CA LYS A 111 16.88 15.73 7.83
C LYS A 111 16.70 16.99 8.67
N ILE A 112 17.26 18.12 8.23
CA ILE A 112 17.10 19.42 8.91
C ILE A 112 15.65 19.90 8.82
N LEU A 113 14.98 19.76 7.67
CA LEU A 113 13.57 20.12 7.48
C LEU A 113 12.63 19.36 8.43
N LEU A 114 12.94 18.09 8.71
CA LEU A 114 12.13 17.24 9.58
C LEU A 114 12.46 17.40 11.08
N SER A 115 13.69 17.82 11.42
CA SER A 115 14.19 17.80 12.80
C SER A 115 14.35 19.19 13.42
N GLU A 116 14.57 20.23 12.61
CA GLU A 116 14.98 21.56 13.08
C GLU A 116 14.20 22.69 12.37
N PRO A 117 13.00 23.05 12.86
CA PRO A 117 12.09 23.98 12.18
C PRO A 117 12.64 25.41 12.03
N ASP A 118 13.55 25.84 12.92
CA ASP A 118 14.18 27.15 12.81
C ASP A 118 15.21 27.22 11.68
N GLN A 119 15.91 26.12 11.40
CA GLN A 119 16.86 26.03 10.29
C GLN A 119 16.15 25.70 8.96
N ALA A 120 15.00 25.02 9.02
CA ALA A 120 14.15 24.73 7.87
C ALA A 120 13.77 26.00 7.07
N LYS A 121 13.50 27.12 7.77
CA LYS A 121 13.17 28.41 7.12
C LYS A 121 14.29 28.93 6.22
N ALA A 122 15.55 28.70 6.58
CA ALA A 122 16.69 29.12 5.79
C ALA A 122 16.85 28.28 4.52
N ILE A 123 16.52 26.98 4.59
CA ILE A 123 16.54 26.05 3.45
C ILE A 123 15.40 26.39 2.48
N ILE A 124 14.18 26.57 2.98
CA ILE A 124 13.01 26.93 2.16
C ILE A 124 13.20 28.27 1.45
N ARG A 125 13.87 29.25 2.09
CA ARG A 125 14.17 30.56 1.48
C ARG A 125 15.17 30.50 0.34
N LYS A 126 15.96 29.44 0.21
CA LYS A 126 16.92 29.26 -0.89
C LYS A 126 16.24 28.77 -2.18
N LEU A 127 15.04 28.21 -2.08
CA LEU A 127 14.28 27.79 -3.25
C LEU A 127 13.84 28.99 -4.08
N LYS A 128 13.87 28.83 -5.40
CA LYS A 128 13.27 29.82 -6.30
C LYS A 128 11.76 29.80 -6.13
N LYS A 129 11.11 30.90 -6.50
CA LYS A 129 9.66 31.06 -6.40
C LYS A 129 8.93 29.99 -7.22
N GLU A 130 9.46 29.67 -8.40
CA GLU A 130 8.90 28.68 -9.32
C GLU A 130 8.99 27.26 -8.73
N ASP A 131 10.15 26.92 -8.15
CA ASP A 131 10.38 25.61 -7.52
C ASP A 131 9.49 25.44 -6.28
N LEU A 132 9.31 26.50 -5.49
CA LEU A 132 8.41 26.50 -4.34
C LEU A 132 6.94 26.30 -4.76
N GLN A 133 6.52 26.94 -5.85
CA GLN A 133 5.17 26.74 -6.39
C GLN A 133 4.95 25.30 -6.85
N GLN A 134 5.92 24.71 -7.55
CA GLN A 134 5.85 23.31 -7.99
C GLN A 134 5.82 22.34 -6.82
N LEU A 135 6.66 22.55 -5.80
CA LEU A 135 6.67 21.77 -4.57
C LEU A 135 5.30 21.80 -3.88
N VAL A 136 4.73 23.00 -3.69
CA VAL A 136 3.42 23.17 -3.04
C VAL A 136 2.31 22.51 -3.86
N LEU A 137 2.32 22.66 -5.18
CA LEU A 137 1.35 21.97 -6.05
C LEU A 137 1.46 20.46 -5.91
N ARG A 138 2.66 19.88 -6.01
CA ARG A 138 2.90 18.44 -5.86
C ARG A 138 2.48 17.89 -4.48
N LEU A 139 2.64 18.68 -3.41
CA LEU A 139 2.23 18.27 -2.06
C LEU A 139 0.71 18.40 -1.82
N LEU A 140 0.04 19.29 -2.54
CA LEU A 140 -1.41 19.51 -2.41
C LEU A 140 -2.24 18.67 -3.39
N THR A 141 -1.62 18.10 -4.43
CA THR A 141 -2.31 17.21 -5.37
C THR A 141 -2.18 15.77 -4.86
N PRO A 142 -3.29 15.07 -4.55
CA PRO A 142 -3.26 13.68 -4.07
C PRO A 142 -2.79 12.69 -5.14
#